data_AF-A0A3N5G463-F1
#
_entry.id   AF-A0A3N5G463-F1
#
_cell.length_a   1.000
_cell.length_b   1.000
_cell.length_c   1.000
_cell.angle_alpha   90.00
_cell.angle_beta   90.00
_cell.angle_gamma   90.00
#
_symmetry.space_group_name_H-M   'P 1'
#
loop_
_entity.id
_entity.type
_entity.pdbx_description
1 polymer ?
#
loop_
_entity_poly.entity_id
_entity_poly.type
_entity_poly.pdbx_seq_one_letter_code
_entity_poly.pdbx_strand_id
1 'polypeptide(L)'
;ASLADKAPMTYLILLGDGLHNFLGGLAIGGTFLIDPKVGATAWIAAAAHEVPQELGDFGVLVHGGWPRRKAILWNFASGITFLLGAVLAYVASLQVDVTPLILFGAGNFIYIAASDLIPEIKSQENALRAALHFGCFAAGAAALLALAYVFGHAT
;
A
#
# COMPACT_ATOMS: atom_id res chain seq x y z
N ALA A 1 11.21 1.53 27.63
CA ALA A 1 11.42 2.62 26.66
C ALA A 1 10.22 3.56 26.74
N SER A 2 10.48 4.80 27.16
CA SER A 2 9.50 5.88 27.17
C SER A 2 9.10 6.21 25.72
N LEU A 3 7.94 6.82 25.49
CA LEU A 3 7.49 7.24 24.15
C LEU A 3 8.46 8.23 23.47
N ALA A 4 9.40 8.82 24.24
CA ALA A 4 10.40 9.78 23.78
C ALA A 4 11.65 9.16 23.09
N ASP A 5 11.88 7.85 23.17
CA ASP A 5 13.09 7.20 22.61
C ASP A 5 12.93 6.72 21.15
N LYS A 6 11.77 6.99 20.52
CA LYS A 6 11.46 6.45 19.19
C LYS A 6 11.73 7.48 18.10
N ALA A 7 12.33 7.04 17.00
CA ALA A 7 12.59 7.91 15.86
C ALA A 7 11.25 8.51 15.34
N PRO A 8 11.13 9.84 15.18
CA PRO A 8 9.92 10.48 14.67
C PRO A 8 9.40 9.87 13.36
N MET A 9 10.32 9.38 12.53
CA MET A 9 10.04 8.69 11.28
C MET A 9 9.12 7.46 11.44
N THR A 10 9.22 6.74 12.55
CA THR A 10 8.40 5.53 12.80
C THR A 10 6.91 5.83 12.96
N TYR A 11 6.55 7.00 13.49
CA TYR A 11 5.16 7.43 13.58
C TYR A 11 4.63 7.92 12.24
N LEU A 12 5.49 8.58 11.44
CA LEU A 12 5.13 9.01 10.10
C LEU A 12 4.87 7.83 9.17
N ILE A 13 5.62 6.73 9.32
CA ILE A 13 5.38 5.48 8.59
C ILE A 13 3.99 4.93 8.91
N LEU A 14 3.64 4.76 10.20
CA LEU A 14 2.31 4.27 10.57
C LEU A 14 1.16 5.15 10.09
N LEU A 15 1.35 6.48 10.10
CA LEU A 15 0.36 7.43 9.59
C LEU A 15 0.24 7.35 8.06
N GLY A 16 1.37 7.33 7.36
CA GLY A 16 1.45 7.23 5.90
C GLY A 16 0.84 5.92 5.41
N ASP A 17 1.22 4.81 6.04
CA ASP A 17 0.68 3.48 5.76
C ASP A 17 -0.82 3.40 6.08
N GLY A 18 -1.27 3.95 7.21
CA GLY A 18 -2.70 4.01 7.53
C GLY A 18 -3.51 4.83 6.51
N LEU A 19 -2.96 5.90 5.96
CA LEU A 19 -3.60 6.67 4.87
C LEU A 19 -3.57 5.88 3.55
N HIS A 20 -2.44 5.27 3.22
CA HIS A 20 -2.30 4.43 2.03
C HIS A 20 -3.33 3.30 2.01
N ASN A 21 -3.39 2.54 3.10
CA ASN A 21 -4.34 1.46 3.32
C ASN A 21 -5.79 1.95 3.19
N PHE A 22 -6.14 3.06 3.84
CA PHE A 22 -7.48 3.64 3.76
C PHE A 22 -7.89 4.01 2.33
N LEU A 23 -7.00 4.66 1.58
CA LEU A 23 -7.26 5.06 0.20
C LEU A 23 -7.30 3.85 -0.74
N GLY A 24 -6.44 2.85 -0.52
CA GLY A 24 -6.51 1.55 -1.19
C GLY A 24 -7.85 0.87 -0.96
N GLY A 25 -8.32 0.84 0.29
CA GLY A 25 -9.62 0.33 0.68
C GLY A 25 -10.79 1.01 -0.04
N LEU A 26 -10.78 2.35 -0.12
CA LEU A 26 -11.80 3.11 -0.85
C LEU A 26 -11.84 2.71 -2.34
N ALA A 27 -10.69 2.59 -2.97
CA ALA A 27 -10.59 2.24 -4.38
C ALA A 27 -11.01 0.79 -4.66
N ILE A 28 -10.54 -0.16 -3.84
CA ILE A 28 -10.90 -1.58 -3.98
C ILE A 28 -12.38 -1.80 -3.63
N GLY A 29 -12.93 -1.10 -2.63
CA GLY A 29 -14.36 -1.09 -2.38
C GLY A 29 -15.16 -0.59 -3.59
N GLY A 30 -14.68 0.47 -4.26
CA GLY A 30 -15.23 0.96 -5.51
C GLY A 30 -15.18 -0.06 -6.66
N THR A 31 -14.09 -0.79 -6.83
CA THR A 31 -13.98 -1.81 -7.90
C THR A 31 -14.93 -2.99 -7.66
N PHE A 32 -15.11 -3.43 -6.42
CA PHE A 32 -16.08 -4.47 -6.06
C PHE A 32 -17.53 -4.08 -6.39
N LEU A 33 -17.85 -2.79 -6.31
CA LEU A 33 -19.19 -2.26 -6.63
C LEU A 33 -19.45 -2.20 -8.15
N ILE A 34 -18.41 -2.10 -8.97
CA ILE A 34 -18.53 -2.16 -10.43
C ILE A 34 -18.73 -3.60 -10.87
N ASP A 35 -17.82 -4.48 -10.47
CA ASP A 35 -17.84 -5.89 -10.81
C ASP A 35 -17.08 -6.71 -9.74
N PRO A 36 -17.71 -7.71 -9.11
CA PRO A 36 -17.05 -8.51 -8.08
C PRO A 36 -15.80 -9.26 -8.55
N LYS A 37 -15.70 -9.65 -9.83
CA LYS A 37 -14.49 -10.30 -10.38
C LYS A 37 -13.35 -9.30 -10.52
N VAL A 38 -13.65 -8.09 -11.00
CA VAL A 38 -12.65 -7.00 -11.07
C VAL A 38 -12.19 -6.62 -9.67
N GLY A 39 -13.13 -6.48 -8.72
CA GLY A 39 -12.84 -6.25 -7.32
C GLY A 39 -11.94 -7.32 -6.71
N ALA A 40 -12.26 -8.59 -6.90
CA ALA A 40 -11.44 -9.71 -6.40
C ALA A 40 -10.03 -9.71 -7.01
N THR A 41 -9.91 -9.48 -8.31
CA THR A 41 -8.62 -9.41 -9.01
C THR A 41 -7.76 -8.27 -8.45
N ALA A 42 -8.35 -7.09 -8.30
CA ALA A 42 -7.66 -5.91 -7.76
C ALA A 42 -7.28 -6.10 -6.28
N TRP A 43 -8.14 -6.74 -5.48
CA TRP A 43 -7.84 -7.05 -4.09
C TRP A 43 -6.69 -8.06 -3.93
N ILE A 44 -6.66 -9.11 -4.77
CA ILE A 44 -5.54 -10.07 -4.79
C ILE A 44 -4.23 -9.36 -5.14
N ALA A 45 -4.26 -8.46 -6.13
CA ALA A 45 -3.10 -7.66 -6.49
C ALA A 45 -2.67 -6.70 -5.37
N ALA A 46 -3.63 -6.08 -4.69
CA ALA A 46 -3.35 -5.24 -3.53
C ALA A 46 -2.70 -6.05 -2.40
N ALA A 47 -3.34 -7.15 -1.99
CA ALA A 47 -2.81 -8.03 -0.95
C ALA A 47 -1.38 -8.52 -1.27
N ALA A 48 -1.07 -8.77 -2.54
CA ALA A 48 0.26 -9.20 -2.96
C ALA A 48 1.35 -8.12 -2.77
N HIS A 49 1.03 -6.83 -2.88
CA HIS A 49 1.98 -5.75 -2.59
C HIS A 49 1.98 -5.30 -1.12
N GLU A 50 0.88 -5.49 -0.40
CA GLU A 50 0.78 -5.11 1.02
C GLU A 50 1.69 -6.01 1.87
N VAL A 51 1.80 -7.30 1.56
CA VAL A 51 2.65 -8.22 2.34
C VAL A 51 4.12 -7.78 2.36
N PRO A 52 4.78 -7.47 1.23
CA PRO A 52 6.12 -6.89 1.23
C PRO A 52 6.20 -5.53 1.94
N GLN A 53 5.22 -4.64 1.74
CA GLN A 53 5.20 -3.30 2.32
C GLN A 53 5.16 -3.35 3.84
N GLU A 54 4.17 -4.07 4.39
CA GLU A 54 3.97 -4.25 5.82
C GLU A 54 5.21 -4.92 6.47
N LEU A 55 5.85 -5.88 5.79
CA LEU A 55 7.08 -6.48 6.28
C LEU A 55 8.25 -5.47 6.34
N GLY A 56 8.33 -4.57 5.36
CA GLY A 56 9.26 -3.45 5.32
C GLY A 56 9.02 -2.49 6.49
N ASP A 57 7.78 -2.04 6.67
CA ASP A 57 7.38 -1.12 7.74
C ASP A 57 7.65 -1.72 9.12
N PHE A 58 7.31 -3.00 9.32
CA PHE A 58 7.67 -3.73 10.52
C PHE A 58 9.19 -3.70 10.79
N GLY A 59 10.01 -3.88 9.75
CA GLY A 59 11.46 -3.77 9.82
C GLY A 59 11.91 -2.39 10.29
N VAL A 60 11.34 -1.32 9.71
CA VAL A 60 11.67 0.06 10.08
C VAL A 60 11.22 0.39 11.51
N LEU A 61 10.04 -0.07 11.94
CA LEU A 61 9.55 0.10 13.31
C LEU A 61 10.50 -0.55 14.32
N VAL A 62 10.90 -1.80 14.08
CA VAL A 62 11.83 -2.53 14.96
C VAL A 62 13.20 -1.83 14.98
N HIS A 63 13.71 -1.40 13.82
CA HIS A 63 14.97 -0.67 13.74
C HIS A 63 14.91 0.70 14.46
N GLY A 64 13.76 1.37 14.39
CA GLY A 64 13.49 2.63 15.08
C GLY A 64 13.17 2.50 16.58
N GLY A 65 13.44 1.34 17.18
CA GLY A 65 13.38 1.12 18.64
C GLY A 65 12.05 0.59 19.17
N TRP A 66 11.11 0.18 18.32
CA TRP A 66 9.86 -0.43 18.78
C TRP A 66 10.08 -1.88 19.24
N PRO A 67 9.47 -2.29 20.37
CA PRO A 67 9.40 -3.71 20.71
C PRO A 67 8.66 -4.48 19.62
N ARG A 68 9.17 -5.65 19.20
CA ARG A 68 8.59 -6.47 18.11
C ARG A 68 7.07 -6.66 18.21
N ARG A 69 6.56 -6.97 19.41
CA ARG A 69 5.11 -7.12 19.67
C ARG A 69 4.31 -5.84 19.43
N LYS A 70 4.88 -4.68 19.75
CA LYS A 70 4.24 -3.38 19.47
C LYS A 70 4.36 -3.04 17.99
N ALA A 71 5.52 -3.24 17.38
CA ALA A 71 5.70 -2.99 15.94
C ALA A 71 4.64 -3.73 15.12
N ILE A 72 4.51 -5.05 15.30
CA ILE A 72 3.50 -5.84 14.55
C ILE A 72 2.06 -5.43 14.86
N LEU A 73 1.75 -5.08 16.11
CA LEU A 73 0.39 -4.66 16.50
C LEU A 73 0.00 -3.34 15.84
N TRP A 74 0.91 -2.37 15.81
CA TRP A 74 0.63 -1.05 15.24
C TRP A 74 0.63 -1.06 13.71
N ASN A 75 1.49 -1.88 13.09
CA ASN A 75 1.47 -2.15 11.65
C ASN A 75 0.14 -2.81 11.24
N PHE A 76 -0.28 -3.84 11.98
CA PHE A 76 -1.58 -4.44 11.74
C PHE A 76 -2.74 -3.44 11.94
N ALA A 77 -2.61 -2.54 12.93
CA ALA A 77 -3.62 -1.51 13.18
C ALA A 77 -3.71 -0.47 12.06
N SER A 78 -2.60 -0.12 11.39
CA SER A 78 -2.64 0.71 10.18
C SER A 78 -3.28 -0.06 9.02
N GLY A 79 -2.98 -1.34 8.83
CA GLY A 79 -3.65 -2.21 7.85
C GLY A 79 -5.18 -2.30 7.98
N ILE A 80 -5.74 -2.19 9.20
CA ILE A 80 -7.20 -2.19 9.43
C ILE A 80 -7.90 -1.02 8.71
N THR A 81 -7.21 0.09 8.45
CA THR A 81 -7.82 1.24 7.77
C THR A 81 -8.24 0.90 6.33
N PHE A 82 -7.64 -0.12 5.71
CA PHE A 82 -8.08 -0.65 4.42
C PHE A 82 -9.53 -1.12 4.47
N LEU A 83 -9.89 -1.91 5.49
CA LEU A 83 -11.26 -2.37 5.67
C LEU A 83 -12.21 -1.19 5.92
N LEU A 84 -11.77 -0.20 6.69
CA LEU A 84 -12.57 1.01 6.95
C LEU A 84 -12.83 1.79 5.65
N GLY A 85 -11.83 1.91 4.78
CA GLY A 85 -11.97 2.53 3.46
C GLY A 85 -12.98 1.78 2.58
N ALA A 86 -12.87 0.46 2.51
CA ALA A 86 -13.78 -0.36 1.71
C ALA A 86 -15.24 -0.28 2.19
N VAL A 87 -15.45 -0.35 3.52
CA VAL A 87 -16.78 -0.19 4.12
C VAL A 87 -17.33 1.21 3.85
N LEU A 88 -16.50 2.25 3.96
CA LEU A 88 -16.92 3.62 3.66
C LEU A 88 -17.31 3.79 2.19
N ALA A 89 -16.55 3.21 1.25
CA ALA A 89 -16.91 3.22 -0.17
C ALA A 89 -18.27 2.55 -0.41
N TYR A 90 -18.52 1.40 0.24
CA TYR A 90 -19.81 0.72 0.18
C TYR A 90 -20.96 1.55 0.75
N VAL A 91 -20.79 2.17 1.91
CA VAL A 91 -21.84 3.01 2.51
C VAL A 91 -22.08 4.27 1.68
N ALA A 92 -21.03 4.91 1.19
CA ALA A 92 -21.12 6.09 0.34
C ALA A 92 -21.82 5.78 -1.00
N SER A 93 -21.62 4.58 -1.56
CA SER A 93 -22.24 4.18 -2.82
C SER A 93 -23.77 4.08 -2.76
N LEU A 94 -24.35 4.04 -1.56
CA LEU A 94 -25.80 4.08 -1.37
C LEU A 94 -26.40 5.45 -1.69
N GLN A 95 -25.58 6.51 -1.73
CA GLN A 95 -26.04 7.89 -1.90
C GLN A 95 -25.39 8.60 -3.10
N VAL A 96 -24.15 8.24 -3.43
CA VAL A 96 -23.37 8.90 -4.48
C VAL A 96 -22.62 7.88 -5.34
N ASP A 97 -22.25 8.25 -6.57
CA ASP A 97 -21.35 7.44 -7.38
C ASP A 97 -19.92 7.49 -6.79
N VAL A 98 -19.40 6.32 -6.46
CA VAL A 98 -18.06 6.13 -5.87
C VAL A 98 -17.01 5.67 -6.87
N THR A 99 -17.38 5.50 -8.14
CA THR A 99 -16.45 5.15 -9.23
C THR A 99 -15.20 6.05 -9.27
N PRO A 100 -15.28 7.38 -9.03
CA PRO A 100 -14.11 8.25 -8.99
C PRO A 100 -13.06 7.89 -7.91
N LEU A 101 -13.46 7.17 -6.84
CA LEU A 101 -12.52 6.72 -5.80
C LEU A 101 -11.48 5.74 -6.36
N ILE A 102 -11.79 5.02 -7.44
CA ILE A 102 -10.84 4.12 -8.11
C ILE A 102 -9.69 4.94 -8.71
N LEU A 103 -10.01 6.04 -9.39
CA LEU A 103 -9.01 6.96 -9.95
C LEU A 103 -8.20 7.64 -8.85
N PHE A 104 -8.87 7.98 -7.74
CA PHE A 104 -8.20 8.54 -6.57
C PHE A 104 -7.18 7.57 -5.96
N GLY A 105 -7.55 6.29 -5.78
CA GLY A 105 -6.63 5.25 -5.30
C GLY A 105 -5.49 4.98 -6.28
N ALA A 106 -5.76 4.92 -7.58
CA ALA A 106 -4.71 4.80 -8.59
C ALA A 106 -3.70 5.97 -8.50
N GLY A 107 -4.18 7.20 -8.31
CA GLY A 107 -3.35 8.37 -8.06
C GLY A 107 -2.51 8.24 -6.79
N ASN A 108 -3.09 7.74 -5.70
CA ASN A 108 -2.37 7.46 -4.45
C ASN A 108 -1.22 6.46 -4.65
N PHE A 109 -1.48 5.33 -5.34
CA PHE A 109 -0.42 4.35 -5.63
C PHE A 109 0.71 4.93 -6.48
N ILE A 110 0.37 5.73 -7.51
CA ILE A 110 1.39 6.41 -8.34
C ILE A 110 2.18 7.41 -7.50
N TYR A 111 1.49 8.19 -6.65
CA TYR A 111 2.13 9.19 -5.79
C TYR A 111 3.11 8.54 -4.82
N ILE A 112 2.69 7.53 -4.07
CA ILE A 112 3.55 6.81 -3.10
C ILE A 112 4.72 6.14 -3.82
N ALA A 113 4.46 5.42 -4.90
CA ALA A 113 5.50 4.78 -5.68
C ALA A 113 6.54 5.79 -6.20
N ALA A 114 6.10 6.96 -6.68
CA ALA A 114 7.00 8.00 -7.16
C ALA A 114 7.73 8.71 -6.01
N SER A 115 7.04 9.01 -4.90
CA SER A 115 7.63 9.69 -3.75
C SER A 115 8.67 8.85 -3.05
N ASP A 116 8.61 7.53 -3.17
CA ASP A 116 9.57 6.62 -2.56
C ASP A 116 10.71 6.28 -3.55
N LEU A 117 10.36 5.99 -4.79
CA LEU A 117 11.34 5.60 -5.82
C LEU A 117 12.26 6.75 -6.23
N ILE A 118 11.73 7.98 -6.36
CA ILE A 118 12.53 9.12 -6.84
C ILE A 118 13.64 9.47 -5.84
N PRO A 119 13.39 9.62 -4.52
CA PRO A 119 14.44 9.84 -3.55
C PRO A 119 15.44 8.69 -3.48
N GLU A 120 14.94 7.44 -3.50
CA GLU A 120 15.80 6.25 -3.40
C GLU A 120 16.80 6.19 -4.57
N ILE A 121 16.35 6.40 -5.80
CA ILE A 121 17.23 6.46 -6.98
C ILE A 121 18.25 7.60 -6.86
N LYS A 122 17.81 8.78 -6.39
CA LYS A 122 18.68 9.95 -6.23
C LYS A 122 19.71 9.80 -5.11
N SER A 123 19.44 9.00 -4.09
CA SER A 123 20.38 8.76 -2.99
C SER A 123 21.50 7.77 -3.35
N GLN A 124 21.40 7.06 -4.48
CA GLN A 124 22.44 6.13 -4.90
C GLN A 124 23.56 6.85 -5.65
N GLU A 125 24.79 6.79 -5.11
CA GLU A 125 25.98 7.37 -5.75
C GLU A 125 26.43 6.61 -7.01
N ASN A 126 26.05 5.33 -7.12
CA ASN A 126 26.42 4.46 -8.24
C ASN A 126 25.21 4.20 -9.15
N ALA A 127 25.34 4.58 -10.43
CA ALA A 127 24.31 4.39 -11.45
C ALA A 127 23.87 2.92 -11.60
N LEU A 128 24.76 1.94 -11.39
CA LEU A 128 24.39 0.53 -11.43
C LEU A 128 23.46 0.16 -10.26
N ARG A 129 23.71 0.68 -9.06
CA ARG A 129 22.82 0.43 -7.90
C ARG A 129 21.46 1.08 -8.09
N ALA A 130 21.45 2.33 -8.59
CA ALA A 130 20.22 3.01 -8.99
C ALA A 130 19.42 2.19 -10.01
N ALA A 131 20.10 1.68 -11.05
CA ALA A 131 19.48 0.83 -12.07
C ALA A 131 18.96 -0.50 -11.50
N LEU A 132 19.66 -1.10 -10.54
CA LEU A 132 19.20 -2.32 -9.86
C LEU A 132 17.95 -2.06 -9.02
N HIS A 133 17.91 -0.98 -8.23
CA HIS A 133 16.73 -0.62 -7.43
C HIS A 133 15.52 -0.35 -8.32
N PHE A 134 15.71 0.42 -9.39
CA PHE A 134 14.67 0.63 -10.40
C PHE A 134 14.24 -0.67 -11.08
N GLY A 135 15.19 -1.56 -11.40
CA GLY A 135 14.92 -2.88 -11.97
C GLY A 135 14.09 -3.76 -11.05
N CYS A 136 14.38 -3.79 -9.75
CA CYS A 136 13.58 -4.50 -8.74
C CYS A 136 12.16 -3.92 -8.64
N PHE A 137 12.03 -2.59 -8.61
CA PHE A 137 10.73 -1.92 -8.62
C PHE A 137 9.91 -2.28 -9.86
N ALA A 138 10.52 -2.19 -11.05
CA ALA A 138 9.87 -2.52 -12.32
C ALA A 138 9.48 -4.00 -12.39
N ALA A 139 10.31 -4.90 -11.87
CA ALA A 139 10.01 -6.33 -11.77
C ALA A 139 8.81 -6.59 -10.84
N GLY A 140 8.74 -5.89 -9.70
CA GLY A 140 7.59 -5.94 -8.80
C GLY A 140 6.29 -5.46 -9.48
N ALA A 141 6.33 -4.31 -10.15
CA ALA A 141 5.20 -3.79 -10.91
C ALA A 141 4.75 -4.76 -12.03
N ALA A 142 5.70 -5.35 -12.76
CA ALA A 142 5.42 -6.36 -13.77
C ALA A 142 4.79 -7.64 -13.17
N ALA A 143 5.24 -8.07 -11.99
CA ALA A 143 4.66 -9.20 -11.28
C ALA A 143 3.20 -8.93 -10.86
N LEU A 144 2.90 -7.72 -10.37
CA LEU A 144 1.52 -7.32 -10.04
C LEU A 144 0.63 -7.26 -11.29
N LEU A 145 1.16 -6.76 -12.42
CA LEU A 145 0.45 -6.75 -13.69
C LEU A 145 0.17 -8.18 -14.20
N ALA A 146 1.16 -9.07 -14.11
CA ALA A 146 0.99 -10.46 -14.49
C ALA A 146 -0.04 -11.17 -13.61
N LEU A 147 -0.02 -10.91 -12.30
CA LEU A 147 -1.02 -11.42 -11.36
C LEU A 147 -2.43 -10.94 -11.74
N ALA A 148 -2.60 -9.63 -11.96
CA ALA A 148 -3.87 -9.07 -12.40
C ALA A 148 -4.34 -9.66 -13.75
N TYR A 149 -3.43 -9.88 -14.69
CA TYR A 149 -3.75 -10.48 -15.98
C TYR A 149 -4.23 -11.93 -15.84
N VAL A 150 -3.51 -12.74 -15.06
CA VAL A 150 -3.85 -14.15 -14.82
C VAL A 150 -5.21 -14.27 -14.14
N PHE A 151 -5.45 -13.53 -13.06
CA PHE A 151 -6.71 -13.60 -12.33
C PHE A 151 -7.87 -12.94 -13.07
N GLY A 152 -7.61 -11.90 -13.86
CA GLY A 152 -8.63 -11.24 -14.68
C GLY A 152 -9.13 -12.08 -15.86
N HIS A 153 -8.34 -13.02 -16.36
CA HIS A 153 -8.70 -13.91 -17.47
C HIS A 153 -9.03 -15.35 -17.04
N ALA A 154 -8.80 -15.72 -15.78
CA ALA A 154 -8.98 -17.09 -15.29
C ALA A 154 -10.45 -17.52 -15.07
N THR A 155 -11.46 -16.67 -15.33
CA THR A 155 -12.89 -17.03 -15.10
C THR A 155 -13.88 -16.38 -16.07
#